data_AF-A0A3S4HUY5-F1
#
_entry.id   AF-A0A3S4HUY5-F1
#
_cell.length_a   1.000
_cell.length_b   1.000
_cell.length_c   1.000
_cell.angle_alpha   90.00
_cell.angle_beta   90.00
_cell.angle_gamma   90.00
#
_symmetry.space_group_name_H-M   'P 1'
#
loop_
_entity.id
_entity.type
_entity.pdbx_description
1 polymer ?
#
loop_
_entity_poly.entity_id
_entity_poly.type
_entity_poly.pdbx_seq_one_letter_code
_entity_poly.pdbx_strand_id
1 'polypeptide(L)'
;MVGVAAGALLKGWRERARRPELLFLLSWVVMPLIFFSIAKGKLPTYILPCMAPLALLMAAYAEDAVAALHHRVFRINALLNGAFGLLGIGALLAIGLGLLPRLHLFSQQEWPKIILGIIAFTGWLLFAVVSVRDGTRRWSWAAACPLLLCLLIGYTIPQQVIDSKQPQNFIRANQDVLAHSRYVLSDSVGLAAGLAWQLKRSDVLMYSEKGEVSYGLDYQDARSRFVSDADFPQWLAQARRQGNVSLVLQLSRGESVPANLPPADQLQLMNRFALLWYQQQP
;
A
#
# COMPACT_ATOMS: atom_id res chain seq x y z
N MET A 1 16.64 15.32 1.30
CA MET A 1 16.56 15.38 -0.17
C MET A 1 15.63 16.46 -0.72
N VAL A 2 14.56 16.85 -0.01
CA VAL A 2 13.49 17.71 -0.56
C VAL A 2 13.99 19.04 -1.16
N GLY A 3 14.92 19.72 -0.49
CA GLY A 3 15.45 21.02 -0.98
C GLY A 3 16.35 20.90 -2.20
N VAL A 4 17.05 19.78 -2.37
CA VAL A 4 17.96 19.52 -3.50
C VAL A 4 17.16 19.17 -4.76
N ALA A 5 16.04 18.45 -4.62
CA ALA A 5 15.18 18.07 -5.73
C ALA A 5 14.60 19.28 -6.48
N ALA A 6 14.09 20.28 -5.76
CA ALA A 6 13.56 21.50 -6.38
C ALA A 6 14.65 22.31 -7.13
N GLY A 7 15.83 22.43 -6.52
CA GLY A 7 16.98 23.09 -7.15
C GLY A 7 17.46 22.37 -8.41
N ALA A 8 17.44 21.04 -8.40
CA ALA A 8 17.84 20.21 -9.52
C ALA A 8 16.92 20.38 -10.75
N LEU A 9 15.60 20.43 -10.53
CA LEU A 9 14.63 20.68 -11.61
C LEU A 9 14.79 22.08 -12.21
N LEU A 10 14.93 23.11 -11.37
CA LEU A 10 15.18 24.47 -11.86
C LEU A 10 16.49 24.57 -12.66
N LYS A 11 17.54 23.89 -12.22
CA LYS A 11 18.83 23.87 -12.93
C LYS A 11 18.73 23.18 -14.28
N GLY A 12 18.11 22.00 -14.34
CA GLY A 12 17.90 21.28 -15.60
C GLY A 12 17.19 22.12 -16.66
N TRP A 13 16.29 23.01 -16.23
CA TRP A 13 15.65 23.97 -17.13
C TRP A 13 16.53 25.17 -17.50
N ARG A 14 17.18 25.80 -16.53
CA ARG A 14 18.00 27.02 -16.74
C ARG A 14 19.25 26.75 -17.59
N GLU A 15 19.88 25.61 -17.40
CA GLU A 15 21.14 25.24 -18.08
C GLU A 15 20.91 24.42 -19.35
N ARG A 16 19.66 24.30 -19.81
CA ARG A 16 19.25 23.44 -20.94
C ARG A 16 20.06 23.63 -22.23
N ALA A 17 20.56 24.83 -22.48
CA ALA A 17 21.34 25.15 -23.68
C ALA A 17 22.84 24.84 -23.52
N ARG A 18 23.35 24.79 -22.29
CA ARG A 18 24.77 24.56 -21.98
C ARG A 18 25.07 23.11 -21.61
N ARG A 19 24.11 22.40 -21.02
CA ARG A 19 24.20 20.99 -20.59
C ARG A 19 22.99 20.20 -21.09
N PRO A 20 22.99 19.76 -22.37
CA PRO A 20 21.87 19.02 -22.96
C PRO A 20 21.54 17.72 -22.21
N GLU A 21 22.51 17.12 -21.52
CA GLU A 21 22.32 15.95 -20.66
C GLU A 21 21.35 16.22 -19.50
N LEU A 22 21.39 17.41 -18.89
CA LEU A 22 20.46 17.78 -17.82
C LEU A 22 19.04 18.02 -18.37
N LEU A 23 18.94 18.54 -19.60
CA LEU A 23 17.66 18.68 -20.28
C LEU A 23 17.06 17.30 -20.58
N PHE A 24 17.85 16.36 -21.07
CA PHE A 24 17.41 14.99 -21.31
C PHE A 24 16.86 14.33 -20.03
N LEU A 25 17.60 14.42 -18.92
CA LEU A 25 17.14 13.88 -17.64
C LEU A 25 15.88 14.58 -17.14
N LEU A 26 15.77 15.91 -17.33
CA LEU A 26 14.56 16.66 -16.97
C LEU A 26 13.36 16.22 -17.82
N SER A 27 13.53 16.06 -19.13
CA SER A 27 12.49 15.54 -20.02
C SER A 27 12.06 14.14 -19.62
N TRP A 28 12.99 13.28 -19.19
CA TRP A 28 12.68 11.95 -18.70
C TRP A 28 11.87 11.98 -17.39
N VAL A 29 12.09 12.95 -16.49
CA VAL A 29 11.22 13.13 -15.31
C VAL A 29 9.84 13.67 -15.71
N VAL A 30 9.81 14.70 -16.57
CA VAL A 30 8.59 15.46 -16.87
C VAL A 30 7.62 14.68 -17.76
N MET A 31 8.11 13.94 -18.75
CA MET A 31 7.25 13.28 -19.74
C MET A 31 6.33 12.21 -19.13
N PRO A 32 6.82 11.23 -18.32
CA PRO A 32 5.96 10.27 -17.66
C PRO A 32 5.01 10.95 -16.65
N LEU A 33 5.49 11.96 -15.91
CA LEU A 33 4.65 12.71 -14.97
C LEU A 33 3.45 13.35 -15.66
N ILE A 34 3.65 14.04 -16.78
CA ILE A 34 2.54 14.65 -17.54
C ILE A 34 1.63 13.56 -18.09
N PHE A 35 2.19 12.56 -18.77
CA PHE A 35 1.44 11.49 -19.40
C PHE A 35 0.52 10.77 -18.39
N PHE A 36 1.07 10.32 -17.26
CA PHE A 36 0.31 9.61 -16.23
C PHE A 36 -0.57 10.53 -15.37
N SER A 37 -0.29 11.85 -15.32
CA SER A 37 -1.18 12.81 -14.65
C SER A 37 -2.48 13.05 -15.44
N ILE A 38 -2.41 12.96 -16.77
CA ILE A 38 -3.57 13.09 -17.67
C ILE A 38 -4.39 11.79 -17.73
N ALA A 39 -3.74 10.63 -17.53
CA ALA A 39 -4.42 9.34 -17.52
C ALA A 39 -5.50 9.23 -16.41
N LYS A 40 -6.62 8.58 -16.74
CA LYS A 40 -7.77 8.40 -15.82
C LYS A 40 -7.50 7.35 -14.73
N GLY A 41 -6.80 6.27 -15.08
CA GLY A 41 -6.33 5.28 -14.11
C GLY A 41 -5.00 5.72 -13.53
N LYS A 42 -4.92 5.96 -12.21
CA LYS A 42 -3.69 6.42 -11.54
C LYS A 42 -3.28 5.40 -10.50
N LEU A 43 -2.17 4.71 -10.77
CA LEU A 43 -1.49 3.89 -9.78
C LEU A 43 -0.28 4.66 -9.25
N PRO A 44 -0.01 4.66 -7.93
CA PRO A 44 1.17 5.33 -7.37
C PRO A 44 2.50 4.87 -8.01
N THR A 45 2.54 3.63 -8.50
CA THR A 45 3.71 3.02 -9.15
C THR A 45 4.06 3.66 -10.50
N TYR A 46 3.16 4.41 -11.13
CA TYR A 46 3.43 5.09 -12.41
C TYR A 46 4.50 6.18 -12.32
N ILE A 47 4.82 6.65 -11.11
CA ILE A 47 5.86 7.66 -10.87
C ILE A 47 7.25 7.00 -10.78
N LEU A 48 7.33 5.68 -10.59
CA LEU A 48 8.60 4.96 -10.37
C LEU A 48 9.68 5.23 -11.44
N PRO A 49 9.37 5.29 -12.74
CA PRO A 49 10.37 5.61 -13.78
C PRO A 49 11.05 6.98 -13.60
N CYS A 50 10.43 7.91 -12.87
CA CYS A 50 10.97 9.25 -12.65
C CYS A 50 12.05 9.29 -11.56
N MET A 51 12.17 8.25 -10.72
CA MET A 51 13.06 8.26 -9.56
C MET A 51 14.54 8.27 -9.94
N ALA A 52 14.93 7.45 -10.92
CA ALA A 52 16.32 7.37 -11.39
C ALA A 52 16.82 8.67 -12.03
N PRO A 53 16.15 9.27 -13.03
CA PRO A 53 16.62 10.52 -13.63
C PRO A 53 16.58 11.70 -12.64
N LEU A 54 15.62 11.72 -11.70
CA LEU A 54 15.58 12.71 -10.65
C LEU A 54 16.79 12.61 -9.71
N ALA A 55 17.19 11.38 -9.33
CA ALA A 55 18.38 11.16 -8.50
C ALA A 55 19.66 11.66 -9.19
N LEU A 56 19.81 11.39 -10.50
CA LEU A 56 20.94 11.89 -11.29
C LEU A 56 20.97 13.41 -11.37
N LEU A 57 19.83 14.05 -11.62
CA LEU A 57 19.70 15.51 -11.60
C LEU A 57 20.09 16.10 -10.25
N MET A 58 19.65 15.47 -9.16
CA MET A 58 19.98 15.89 -7.80
C MET A 58 21.46 15.76 -7.48
N ALA A 59 22.11 14.68 -7.93
CA ALA A 59 23.55 14.49 -7.79
C ALA A 59 24.32 15.60 -8.55
N ALA A 60 23.99 15.83 -9.82
CA ALA A 60 24.62 16.87 -10.64
C ALA A 60 24.37 18.30 -10.11
N TYR A 61 23.23 18.55 -9.47
CA TYR A 61 22.97 19.83 -8.80
C TYR A 61 23.78 19.97 -7.51
N ALA A 62 23.90 18.90 -6.73
CA ALA A 62 24.63 18.92 -5.47
C ALA A 62 26.15 19.05 -5.68
N GLU A 63 26.74 18.36 -6.66
CA GLU A 63 28.17 18.46 -6.99
C GLU A 63 28.56 19.90 -7.36
N ASP A 64 27.80 20.55 -8.24
CA ASP A 64 28.04 21.95 -8.59
C ASP A 64 27.85 22.88 -7.40
N ALA A 65 26.89 22.61 -6.51
CA ALA A 65 26.68 23.40 -5.30
C ALA A 65 27.85 23.24 -4.30
N VAL A 66 28.50 22.08 -4.24
CA VAL A 66 29.74 21.88 -3.48
C VAL A 66 30.88 22.66 -4.12
N ALA A 67 31.06 22.54 -5.45
CA ALA A 67 32.12 23.23 -6.18
C ALA A 67 32.02 24.77 -6.05
N ALA A 68 30.80 25.31 -6.03
CA ALA A 68 30.53 26.73 -5.85
C ALA A 68 30.51 27.20 -4.37
N LEU A 69 30.84 26.33 -3.40
CA LEU A 69 30.80 26.62 -1.96
C LEU A 69 29.43 27.18 -1.49
N HIS A 70 28.34 26.75 -2.12
CA HIS A 70 26.99 27.22 -1.84
C HIS A 70 26.39 26.56 -0.57
N HIS A 71 26.96 26.89 0.59
CA HIS A 71 26.55 26.34 1.90
C HIS A 71 25.06 26.52 2.24
N ARG A 72 24.41 27.55 1.67
CA ARG A 72 22.98 27.82 1.88
C ARG A 72 22.08 26.67 1.39
N VAL A 73 22.42 26.03 0.26
CA VAL A 73 21.61 24.94 -0.32
C VAL A 73 21.57 23.74 0.63
N PHE A 74 22.72 23.36 1.19
CA PHE A 74 22.81 22.24 2.13
C PHE A 74 22.13 22.55 3.46
N ARG A 75 22.26 23.79 3.97
CA ARG A 75 21.57 24.22 5.20
C ARG A 75 20.04 24.20 5.05
N ILE A 76 19.51 24.70 3.93
CA ILE A 76 18.07 24.66 3.64
C ILE A 76 17.60 23.20 3.49
N ASN A 77 18.33 22.37 2.75
CA ASN A 77 17.98 20.96 2.60
C ASN A 77 17.95 20.23 3.95
N ALA A 78 18.95 20.45 4.81
CA ALA A 78 18.98 19.85 6.13
C ALA A 78 17.87 20.37 7.04
N LEU A 79 17.55 21.67 6.99
CA LEU A 79 16.41 22.24 7.72
C LEU A 79 15.10 21.56 7.30
N LEU A 80 14.85 21.41 6.00
CA LEU A 80 13.66 20.74 5.48
C LEU A 80 13.60 19.27 5.90
N ASN A 81 14.71 18.53 5.83
CA ASN A 81 14.74 17.13 6.27
C ASN A 81 14.55 17.01 7.79
N GLY A 82 15.15 17.92 8.57
CA GLY A 82 15.00 17.96 10.02
C GLY A 82 13.56 18.28 10.43
N ALA A 83 12.95 19.28 9.79
CA ALA A 83 11.54 19.62 10.00
C ALA A 83 10.61 18.44 9.66
N PHE A 84 10.86 17.75 8.56
CA PHE A 84 10.10 16.55 8.18
C PHE A 84 10.25 15.41 9.21
N GLY A 85 11.47 15.15 9.67
CA GLY A 85 11.74 14.16 10.71
C GLY A 85 11.03 14.49 12.03
N LEU A 86 11.13 15.75 12.49
CA LEU A 86 10.45 16.22 13.70
C LEU A 86 8.93 16.16 13.59
N LEU A 87 8.38 16.53 12.43
CA LEU A 87 6.94 16.45 12.18
C LEU A 87 6.45 14.99 12.19
N GLY A 88 7.23 14.06 11.61
CA GLY A 88 6.93 12.63 11.67
C GLY A 88 6.91 12.08 13.09
N ILE A 89 7.92 12.42 13.90
CA ILE A 89 7.98 12.04 15.33
C ILE A 89 6.79 12.63 16.09
N GLY A 90 6.54 13.93 15.93
CA GLY A 90 5.43 14.62 16.60
C GLY A 90 4.07 14.03 16.24
N ALA A 91 3.84 13.70 14.97
CA ALA A 91 2.61 13.05 14.52
C ALA A 91 2.44 11.66 15.15
N LEU A 92 3.49 10.83 15.17
CA LEU A 92 3.42 9.49 15.78
C LEU A 92 3.21 9.55 17.29
N LEU A 93 3.86 10.50 17.99
CA LEU A 93 3.63 10.72 19.41
C LEU A 93 2.21 11.20 19.69
N ALA A 94 1.68 12.13 18.90
CA ALA A 94 0.31 12.61 19.05
C ALA A 94 -0.72 11.49 18.83
N ILE A 95 -0.48 10.60 17.85
CA ILE A 95 -1.32 9.42 17.63
C ILE A 95 -1.18 8.43 18.80
N GLY A 96 0.05 8.11 19.22
CA GLY A 96 0.32 7.14 20.29
C GLY A 96 -0.18 7.57 21.67
N LEU A 97 -0.17 8.87 21.95
CA LEU A 97 -0.71 9.44 23.20
C LEU A 97 -2.23 9.67 23.15
N GLY A 98 -2.89 9.38 22.03
CA GLY A 98 -4.34 9.56 21.89
C GLY A 98 -4.80 11.03 21.77
N LEU A 99 -3.89 11.96 21.49
CA LEU A 99 -4.20 13.39 21.30
C LEU A 99 -5.03 13.66 20.04
N LEU A 100 -5.15 12.67 19.15
CA LEU A 100 -5.90 12.73 17.89
C LEU A 100 -7.06 11.71 17.90
N PRO A 101 -8.15 11.97 18.65
CA PRO A 101 -9.26 11.02 18.83
C PRO A 101 -10.02 10.67 17.53
N ARG A 102 -9.82 11.43 16.45
CA ARG A 102 -10.38 11.10 15.12
C ARG A 102 -9.54 10.09 14.34
N LEU A 103 -8.30 9.82 14.75
CA LEU A 103 -7.33 8.98 14.04
C LEU A 103 -7.00 7.73 14.85
N HIS A 104 -8.00 6.86 15.04
CA HIS A 104 -7.81 5.52 15.62
C HIS A 104 -7.19 4.56 14.59
N LEU A 105 -5.94 4.83 14.21
CA LEU A 105 -5.23 4.03 13.20
C LEU A 105 -4.60 2.76 13.81
N PHE A 106 -4.03 2.89 15.00
CA PHE A 106 -3.37 1.79 15.72
C PHE A 106 -4.27 1.28 16.84
N SER A 107 -4.35 -0.04 16.99
CA SER A 107 -4.97 -0.66 18.17
C SER A 107 -4.06 -0.54 19.40
N GLN A 108 -4.59 -0.75 20.61
CA GLN A 108 -3.80 -0.62 21.85
C GLN A 108 -2.60 -1.57 21.92
N GLN A 109 -2.66 -2.70 21.21
CA GLN A 109 -1.59 -3.71 21.17
C GLN A 109 -0.50 -3.39 20.13
N GLU A 110 -0.67 -2.35 19.31
CA GLU A 110 0.24 -2.00 18.21
C GLU A 110 1.30 -0.95 18.57
N TRP A 111 1.50 -0.66 19.87
CA TRP A 111 2.54 0.28 20.34
C TRP A 111 3.96 0.01 19.77
N PRO A 112 4.41 -1.25 19.49
CA PRO A 112 5.73 -1.46 18.92
C PRO A 112 5.88 -0.86 17.51
N LYS A 113 4.79 -0.80 16.73
CA LYS A 113 4.79 -0.20 15.38
C LYS A 113 5.03 1.31 15.44
N ILE A 114 4.45 1.97 16.46
CA ILE A 114 4.64 3.39 16.71
C ILE A 114 6.10 3.66 17.08
N ILE A 115 6.69 2.82 17.95
CA ILE A 115 8.11 2.93 18.31
C ILE A 115 9.03 2.74 17.11
N LEU A 116 8.77 1.73 16.27
CA LEU A 116 9.55 1.54 15.03
C LEU A 116 9.45 2.76 14.11
N GLY A 117 8.27 3.40 14.03
CA GLY A 117 8.10 4.65 13.30
C GLY A 117 8.91 5.80 13.90
N ILE A 118 8.92 5.93 15.23
CA ILE A 118 9.73 6.94 15.93
C ILE A 118 11.22 6.69 15.69
N ILE A 119 11.67 5.44 15.76
CA ILE A 119 13.06 5.06 15.45
C ILE A 119 13.40 5.45 14.01
N ALA A 120 12.54 5.14 13.05
CA ALA A 120 12.72 5.52 11.64
C ALA A 120 12.90 7.02 11.45
N PHE A 121 12.01 7.85 12.01
CA PHE A 121 12.12 9.31 11.89
C PHE A 121 13.25 9.90 12.75
N THR A 122 13.64 9.24 13.84
CA THR A 122 14.83 9.63 14.62
C THR A 122 16.10 9.41 13.81
N GLY A 123 16.22 8.29 13.10
CA GLY A 123 17.33 8.06 12.17
C GLY A 123 17.35 9.09 11.04
N TRP A 124 16.18 9.42 10.49
CA TRP A 124 16.05 10.49 9.50
C TRP A 124 16.59 11.83 10.02
N LEU A 125 16.19 12.23 11.23
CA LEU A 125 16.63 13.45 11.89
C LEU A 125 18.14 13.43 12.19
N LEU A 126 18.67 12.29 12.65
CA LEU A 126 20.10 12.11 12.92
C LEU A 126 20.93 12.36 11.64
N PHE A 127 20.56 11.75 10.51
CA PHE A 127 21.24 11.98 9.24
C PHE A 127 21.11 13.43 8.77
N ALA A 128 19.97 14.08 9.01
CA ALA A 128 19.80 15.50 8.73
C ALA A 128 20.76 16.38 9.54
N VAL A 129 20.93 16.11 10.85
CA VAL A 129 21.87 16.85 11.72
C VAL A 129 23.32 16.59 11.35
N VAL A 130 23.69 15.32 11.10
CA VAL A 130 25.04 14.94 10.67
C VAL A 130 25.43 15.63 9.37
N SER A 131 24.47 15.82 8.45
CA SER A 131 24.72 16.49 7.18
C SER A 131 25.10 17.98 7.31
N VAL A 132 24.77 18.64 8.44
CA VAL A 132 25.06 20.08 8.67
C VAL A 132 26.38 20.31 9.39
N ARG A 133 26.81 19.39 10.26
CA ARG A 133 27.92 19.62 11.21
C ARG A 133 29.26 19.98 10.54
N ASP A 134 29.49 19.55 9.30
CA ASP A 134 30.72 19.84 8.54
C ASP A 134 30.43 20.51 7.18
N GLY A 135 29.30 21.23 7.06
CA GLY A 135 28.94 22.03 5.88
C GLY A 135 28.91 21.26 4.55
N THR A 136 29.98 21.35 3.77
CA THR A 136 30.12 20.76 2.43
C THR A 136 30.77 19.39 2.41
N ARG A 137 31.41 18.91 3.49
CA ARG A 137 32.12 17.61 3.44
C ARG A 137 31.20 16.40 3.66
N ARG A 138 30.12 16.58 4.44
CA ARG A 138 29.19 15.52 4.84
C ARG A 138 27.82 15.62 4.17
N TRP A 139 27.69 16.40 3.11
CA TRP A 139 26.41 16.65 2.44
C TRP A 139 25.73 15.36 1.92
N SER A 140 26.53 14.38 1.49
CA SER A 140 26.05 13.09 0.97
C SER A 140 25.27 12.28 2.01
N TRP A 141 25.51 12.48 3.31
CA TRP A 141 24.72 11.85 4.37
C TRP A 141 23.24 12.27 4.36
N ALA A 142 22.91 13.43 3.78
CA ALA A 142 21.51 13.81 3.58
C ALA A 142 20.76 12.90 2.61
N ALA A 143 21.47 12.12 1.79
CA ALA A 143 20.89 11.07 0.95
C ALA A 143 20.50 9.82 1.75
N ALA A 144 21.11 9.61 2.92
CA ALA A 144 20.81 8.49 3.81
C ALA A 144 19.60 8.76 4.73
N CYS A 145 19.05 9.98 4.77
CA CYS A 145 17.86 10.31 5.55
C CYS A 145 16.70 9.32 5.40
N PRO A 146 16.25 8.93 4.19
CA PRO A 146 15.17 7.96 4.02
C PRO A 146 15.54 6.52 4.33
N LEU A 147 16.82 6.18 4.54
CA LEU A 147 17.27 4.79 4.63
C LEU A 147 16.53 4.00 5.71
N LEU A 148 16.53 4.52 6.94
CA LEU A 148 15.90 3.83 8.07
C LEU A 148 14.38 3.77 7.92
N LEU A 149 13.78 4.81 7.34
CA LEU A 149 12.35 4.81 7.00
C LEU A 149 12.03 3.74 5.96
N CYS A 150 12.79 3.64 4.87
CA CYS A 150 12.58 2.62 3.84
C CYS A 150 12.71 1.19 4.38
N LEU A 151 13.64 0.95 5.32
CA LEU A 151 13.84 -0.37 5.93
C LEU A 151 12.72 -0.72 6.91
N LEU A 152 12.16 0.26 7.63
CA LEU A 152 11.19 0.01 8.70
C LEU A 152 9.74 0.24 8.30
N ILE A 153 9.45 0.97 7.21
CA ILE A 153 8.10 1.42 6.87
C ILE A 153 7.10 0.26 6.81
N GLY A 154 7.48 -0.89 6.23
CA GLY A 154 6.62 -2.07 6.13
C GLY A 154 6.15 -2.61 7.49
N TYR A 155 6.95 -2.45 8.55
CA TYR A 155 6.62 -2.90 9.90
C TYR A 155 5.83 -1.86 10.70
N THR A 156 5.79 -0.61 10.22
CA THR A 156 5.09 0.50 10.90
C THR A 156 3.64 0.67 10.44
N ILE A 157 3.22 -0.03 9.39
CA ILE A 157 1.87 0.10 8.84
C ILE A 157 0.83 -0.44 9.85
N PRO A 158 -0.24 0.34 10.17
CA PRO A 158 -1.26 -0.09 11.10
C PRO A 158 -2.01 -1.33 10.61
N GLN A 159 -2.42 -2.21 11.53
CA GLN A 159 -2.99 -3.52 11.18
C GLN A 159 -4.31 -3.39 10.42
N GLN A 160 -5.14 -2.43 10.80
CA GLN A 160 -6.40 -2.15 10.11
C GLN A 160 -6.18 -1.75 8.64
N VAL A 161 -5.08 -1.06 8.35
CA VAL A 161 -4.71 -0.69 6.96
C VAL A 161 -4.26 -1.93 6.20
N ILE A 162 -3.40 -2.75 6.82
CA ILE A 162 -2.94 -4.03 6.25
C ILE A 162 -4.14 -4.92 5.94
N ASP A 163 -4.97 -5.22 6.93
CA ASP A 163 -6.10 -6.13 6.76
C ASP A 163 -7.15 -5.59 5.78
N SER A 164 -7.26 -4.27 5.58
CA SER A 164 -8.15 -3.74 4.54
C SER A 164 -7.70 -4.04 3.10
N LYS A 165 -6.43 -4.43 2.92
CA LYS A 165 -5.78 -4.67 1.62
C LYS A 165 -5.20 -6.07 1.48
N GLN A 166 -4.99 -6.77 2.58
CA GLN A 166 -4.33 -8.07 2.67
C GLN A 166 -5.23 -9.08 3.41
N PRO A 167 -5.96 -9.96 2.68
CA PRO A 167 -6.84 -10.95 3.31
C PRO A 167 -6.09 -12.12 3.96
N GLN A 168 -4.76 -12.20 3.83
CA GLN A 168 -3.97 -13.38 4.25
C GLN A 168 -4.08 -13.68 5.74
N ASN A 169 -4.22 -12.66 6.60
CA ASN A 169 -4.41 -12.88 8.03
C ASN A 169 -5.77 -13.53 8.31
N PHE A 170 -6.82 -13.07 7.61
CA PHE A 170 -8.16 -13.62 7.73
C PHE A 170 -8.21 -15.07 7.25
N ILE A 171 -7.61 -15.33 6.09
CA ILE A 171 -7.60 -16.67 5.49
C ILE A 171 -6.83 -17.65 6.38
N ARG A 172 -5.69 -17.23 6.94
CA ARG A 172 -4.91 -18.07 7.87
C ARG A 172 -5.64 -18.36 9.17
N ALA A 173 -6.34 -17.37 9.73
CA ALA A 173 -7.12 -17.56 10.95
C ALA A 173 -8.27 -18.57 10.75
N ASN A 174 -8.78 -18.69 9.53
CA ASN A 174 -9.90 -19.58 9.18
C ASN A 174 -9.48 -20.72 8.24
N GLN A 175 -8.19 -21.06 8.21
CA GLN A 175 -7.61 -21.97 7.23
C GLN A 175 -8.24 -23.35 7.30
N ASP A 176 -8.47 -23.88 8.50
CA ASP A 176 -9.05 -25.20 8.69
C ASP A 176 -10.47 -25.28 8.11
N VAL A 177 -11.32 -24.30 8.38
CA VAL A 177 -12.69 -24.24 7.88
C VAL A 177 -12.70 -24.10 6.34
N LEU A 178 -11.86 -23.22 5.80
CA LEU A 178 -11.77 -22.94 4.37
C LEU A 178 -11.18 -24.12 3.58
N ALA A 179 -10.19 -24.82 4.13
CA ALA A 179 -9.54 -25.95 3.48
C ALA A 179 -10.44 -27.19 3.41
N HIS A 180 -11.28 -27.42 4.42
CA HIS A 180 -12.22 -28.55 4.47
C HIS A 180 -13.56 -28.25 3.77
N SER A 181 -13.75 -27.05 3.25
CA SER A 181 -14.97 -26.70 2.51
C SER A 181 -14.87 -27.15 1.06
N ARG A 182 -15.89 -27.88 0.59
CA ARG A 182 -15.97 -28.35 -0.79
C ARG A 182 -16.02 -27.17 -1.74
N TYR A 183 -16.81 -26.15 -1.40
CA TYR A 183 -16.94 -24.93 -2.18
C TYR A 183 -16.45 -23.72 -1.39
N VAL A 184 -15.68 -22.85 -2.05
CA VAL A 184 -15.23 -21.57 -1.51
C VAL A 184 -15.61 -20.49 -2.52
N LEU A 185 -16.33 -19.46 -2.05
CA LEU A 185 -16.82 -18.37 -2.86
C LEU A 185 -16.33 -17.02 -2.33
N SER A 186 -16.20 -16.04 -3.21
CA SER A 186 -15.77 -14.68 -2.86
C SER A 186 -16.45 -13.62 -3.73
N ASP A 187 -16.78 -12.48 -3.10
CA ASP A 187 -17.40 -11.32 -3.75
C ASP A 187 -16.41 -10.37 -4.42
N SER A 188 -15.12 -10.58 -4.23
CA SER A 188 -14.08 -9.71 -4.79
C SER A 188 -12.94 -10.51 -5.41
N VAL A 189 -12.42 -10.01 -6.53
CA VAL A 189 -11.36 -10.68 -7.30
C VAL A 189 -10.06 -10.78 -6.49
N GLY A 190 -9.70 -9.72 -5.76
CA GLY A 190 -8.50 -9.72 -4.93
C GLY A 190 -8.56 -10.74 -3.78
N LEU A 191 -9.71 -10.87 -3.14
CA LEU A 191 -9.94 -11.87 -2.09
C LEU A 191 -9.98 -13.28 -2.68
N ALA A 192 -10.66 -13.49 -3.81
CA ALA A 192 -10.72 -14.76 -4.51
C ALA A 192 -9.31 -15.26 -4.89
N ALA A 193 -8.47 -14.37 -5.44
CA ALA A 193 -7.08 -14.67 -5.75
C ALA A 193 -6.27 -14.99 -4.48
N GLY A 194 -6.49 -14.25 -3.39
CA GLY A 194 -5.87 -14.52 -2.09
C GLY A 194 -6.23 -15.89 -1.51
N LEU A 195 -7.52 -16.27 -1.58
CA LEU A 195 -8.03 -17.58 -1.18
C LEU A 195 -7.42 -18.69 -2.01
N ALA A 196 -7.44 -18.55 -3.35
CA ALA A 196 -6.88 -19.53 -4.27
C ALA A 196 -5.38 -19.78 -3.99
N TRP A 197 -4.62 -18.70 -3.77
CA TRP A 197 -3.20 -18.79 -3.44
C TRP A 197 -2.93 -19.47 -2.09
N GLN A 198 -3.59 -19.02 -1.02
CA GLN A 198 -3.36 -19.54 0.35
C GLN A 198 -3.83 -20.99 0.52
N LEU A 199 -4.98 -21.33 -0.06
CA LEU A 199 -5.56 -22.68 0.00
C LEU A 199 -4.98 -23.61 -1.06
N LYS A 200 -4.11 -23.10 -1.96
CA LYS A 200 -3.50 -23.83 -3.07
C LYS A 200 -4.55 -24.55 -3.94
N ARG A 201 -5.66 -23.87 -4.25
CA ARG A 201 -6.79 -24.43 -5.02
C ARG A 201 -7.22 -23.50 -6.15
N SER A 202 -7.69 -24.07 -7.24
CA SER A 202 -8.07 -23.34 -8.48
C SER A 202 -9.58 -23.22 -8.70
N ASP A 203 -10.39 -23.74 -7.78
CA ASP A 203 -11.85 -23.88 -7.85
C ASP A 203 -12.58 -22.91 -6.91
N VAL A 204 -11.95 -21.76 -6.59
CA VAL A 204 -12.64 -20.65 -5.93
C VAL A 204 -13.62 -20.00 -6.90
N LEU A 205 -14.90 -19.92 -6.51
CA LEU A 205 -15.99 -19.36 -7.31
C LEU A 205 -16.16 -17.87 -7.02
N MET A 206 -16.59 -17.12 -8.03
CA MET A 206 -17.01 -15.73 -7.86
C MET A 206 -18.48 -15.70 -7.41
N TYR A 207 -18.80 -14.80 -6.50
CA TYR A 207 -20.14 -14.58 -5.98
C TYR A 207 -20.55 -13.12 -6.18
N SER A 208 -21.78 -12.85 -6.61
CA SER A 208 -22.35 -11.50 -6.82
C SER A 208 -21.63 -10.62 -7.84
N GLU A 209 -20.36 -10.28 -7.60
CA GLU A 209 -19.53 -9.46 -8.47
C GLU A 209 -18.59 -10.32 -9.32
N LYS A 210 -18.38 -9.90 -10.56
CA LYS A 210 -17.39 -10.51 -11.47
C LYS A 210 -16.06 -9.74 -11.52
N GLY A 211 -16.11 -8.41 -11.35
CA GLY A 211 -14.94 -7.53 -11.44
C GLY A 211 -14.09 -7.74 -12.70
N GLU A 212 -12.76 -7.76 -12.53
CA GLU A 212 -11.75 -7.89 -13.58
C GLU A 212 -11.81 -9.23 -14.34
N VAL A 213 -12.41 -10.28 -13.76
CA VAL A 213 -12.51 -11.61 -14.39
C VAL A 213 -13.80 -11.81 -15.18
N SER A 214 -14.64 -10.78 -15.31
CA SER A 214 -15.89 -10.81 -16.08
C SER A 214 -15.73 -11.38 -17.49
N TYR A 215 -14.76 -10.87 -18.25
CA TYR A 215 -14.44 -11.38 -19.59
C TYR A 215 -14.13 -12.89 -19.60
N GLY A 216 -13.40 -13.37 -18.59
CA GLY A 216 -13.07 -14.79 -18.46
C GLY A 216 -14.27 -15.67 -18.08
N LEU A 217 -15.24 -15.13 -17.34
CA LEU A 217 -16.43 -15.86 -16.90
C LEU A 217 -17.49 -16.01 -18.00
N ASP A 218 -17.39 -15.24 -19.08
CA ASP A 218 -18.35 -15.29 -20.19
C ASP A 218 -18.08 -16.48 -21.14
N TYR A 219 -16.90 -17.09 -21.07
CA TYR A 219 -16.56 -18.33 -21.77
C TYR A 219 -17.37 -19.52 -21.24
N GLN A 220 -17.75 -20.44 -22.15
CA GLN A 220 -18.69 -21.52 -21.87
C GLN A 220 -18.20 -22.48 -20.77
N ASP A 221 -16.90 -22.74 -20.70
CA ASP A 221 -16.24 -23.59 -19.70
C ASP A 221 -16.14 -22.94 -18.32
N ALA A 222 -16.21 -21.61 -18.24
CA ALA A 222 -16.05 -20.84 -16.99
C ALA A 222 -17.37 -20.38 -16.37
N ARG A 223 -18.52 -20.52 -17.05
CA ARG A 223 -19.83 -20.05 -16.55
C ARG A 223 -20.24 -20.64 -15.20
N SER A 224 -19.84 -21.88 -14.91
CA SER A 224 -20.09 -22.53 -13.63
C SER A 224 -19.27 -21.96 -12.46
N ARG A 225 -18.29 -21.09 -12.74
CA ARG A 225 -17.42 -20.45 -11.74
C ARG A 225 -17.98 -19.15 -11.17
N PHE A 226 -19.24 -18.82 -11.47
CA PHE A 226 -19.95 -17.65 -10.96
C PHE A 226 -21.32 -18.01 -10.41
N VAL A 227 -21.67 -17.45 -9.25
CA VAL A 227 -22.99 -17.57 -8.63
C VAL A 227 -23.52 -16.17 -8.32
N SER A 228 -24.70 -15.82 -8.85
CA SER A 228 -25.32 -14.51 -8.60
C SER A 228 -25.98 -14.47 -7.21
N ASP A 229 -26.22 -13.26 -6.68
CA ASP A 229 -26.97 -13.09 -5.43
C ASP A 229 -28.35 -13.76 -5.47
N ALA A 230 -29.05 -13.65 -6.60
CA ALA A 230 -30.40 -14.19 -6.78
C ALA A 230 -30.40 -15.72 -6.82
N ASP A 231 -29.38 -16.32 -7.44
CA ASP A 231 -29.28 -17.77 -7.60
C ASP A 231 -28.67 -18.45 -6.36
N PHE A 232 -27.97 -17.70 -5.51
CA PHE A 232 -27.20 -18.24 -4.40
C PHE A 232 -28.02 -19.11 -3.43
N PRO A 233 -29.24 -18.76 -2.98
CA PRO A 233 -30.01 -19.62 -2.08
C PRO A 233 -30.32 -21.00 -2.68
N GLN A 234 -30.71 -21.05 -3.96
CA GLN A 234 -31.00 -22.29 -4.66
C GLN A 234 -29.72 -23.10 -4.92
N TRP A 235 -28.66 -22.41 -5.34
CA TRP A 235 -27.35 -23.01 -5.56
C TRP A 235 -26.77 -23.61 -4.27
N LEU A 236 -26.87 -22.88 -3.15
CA LEU A 236 -26.40 -23.30 -1.83
C LEU A 236 -27.10 -24.58 -1.38
N ALA A 237 -28.41 -24.69 -1.56
CA ALA A 237 -29.18 -25.89 -1.21
C ALA A 237 -28.67 -27.14 -1.95
N GLN A 238 -28.22 -27.01 -3.20
CA GLN A 238 -27.63 -28.11 -3.96
C GLN A 238 -26.17 -28.36 -3.56
N ALA A 239 -25.39 -27.30 -3.39
CA ALA A 239 -23.97 -27.36 -3.03
C ALA A 239 -23.76 -28.03 -1.65
N ARG A 240 -24.63 -27.72 -0.68
CA ARG A 240 -24.61 -28.31 0.67
C ARG A 240 -24.83 -29.83 0.69
N ARG A 241 -25.36 -30.44 -0.37
CA ARG A 241 -25.43 -31.91 -0.48
C ARG A 241 -24.07 -32.54 -0.75
N GLN A 242 -23.19 -31.82 -1.43
CA GLN A 242 -21.88 -32.32 -1.87
C GLN A 242 -20.77 -32.04 -0.86
N GLY A 243 -20.98 -31.12 0.09
CA GLY A 243 -20.03 -30.82 1.15
C GLY A 243 -20.28 -29.45 1.78
N ASN A 244 -19.38 -29.05 2.68
CA ASN A 244 -19.45 -27.74 3.32
C ASN A 244 -19.18 -26.60 2.32
N VAL A 245 -19.80 -25.44 2.56
CA VAL A 245 -19.66 -24.25 1.72
C VAL A 245 -19.13 -23.09 2.56
N SER A 246 -18.09 -22.42 2.08
CA SER A 246 -17.58 -21.18 2.65
C SER A 246 -17.82 -20.01 1.68
N LEU A 247 -18.56 -19.01 2.13
CA LEU A 247 -18.69 -17.73 1.43
C LEU A 247 -17.87 -16.69 2.18
N VAL A 248 -16.89 -16.09 1.51
CA VAL A 248 -16.05 -15.02 2.09
C VAL A 248 -16.39 -13.70 1.42
N LEU A 249 -16.79 -12.70 2.21
CA LEU A 249 -17.19 -11.40 1.72
C LEU A 249 -16.19 -10.32 2.13
N GLN A 250 -15.95 -9.35 1.24
CA GLN A 250 -15.21 -8.13 1.51
C GLN A 250 -16.19 -6.96 1.68
N LEU A 251 -16.50 -6.63 2.93
CA LEU A 251 -17.44 -5.59 3.30
C LEU A 251 -16.86 -4.17 3.16
N SER A 252 -17.71 -3.20 2.85
CA SER A 252 -17.40 -1.77 2.96
C SER A 252 -17.25 -1.35 4.43
N ARG A 253 -16.67 -0.17 4.67
CA ARG A 253 -16.54 0.34 6.05
C ARG A 253 -17.92 0.59 6.65
N GLY A 254 -18.21 -0.09 7.77
CA GLY A 254 -19.50 0.03 8.47
C GLY A 254 -20.64 -0.75 7.83
N GLU A 255 -20.36 -1.56 6.82
CA GLU A 255 -21.34 -2.45 6.19
C GLU A 255 -21.47 -3.75 6.99
N SER A 256 -22.69 -4.21 7.19
CA SER A 256 -22.99 -5.51 7.79
C SER A 256 -23.18 -6.58 6.73
N VAL A 257 -23.09 -7.85 7.12
CA VAL A 257 -23.43 -8.96 6.25
C VAL A 257 -24.85 -8.76 5.68
N PRO A 258 -25.06 -8.93 4.36
CA PRO A 258 -26.37 -8.75 3.73
C PRO A 258 -27.45 -9.64 4.36
N ALA A 259 -28.59 -9.05 4.73
CA ALA A 259 -29.68 -9.75 5.42
C ALA A 259 -30.47 -10.72 4.51
N ASN A 260 -30.30 -10.62 3.19
CA ASN A 260 -30.90 -11.51 2.20
C ASN A 260 -30.16 -12.86 2.07
N LEU A 261 -28.98 -13.00 2.68
CA LEU A 261 -28.25 -14.25 2.68
C LEU A 261 -28.92 -15.28 3.60
N PRO A 262 -28.97 -16.57 3.20
CA PRO A 262 -29.38 -17.64 4.09
C PRO A 262 -28.55 -17.62 5.39
N PRO A 263 -29.15 -17.93 6.55
CA PRO A 263 -28.44 -17.93 7.82
C PRO A 263 -27.29 -18.95 7.79
N ALA A 264 -26.09 -18.49 8.12
CA ALA A 264 -24.90 -19.33 8.19
C ALA A 264 -24.86 -20.11 9.51
N ASP A 265 -24.33 -21.34 9.46
CA ASP A 265 -24.15 -22.17 10.65
C ASP A 265 -23.01 -21.62 11.53
N GLN A 266 -22.02 -20.98 10.90
CA GLN A 266 -20.98 -20.22 11.58
C GLN A 266 -20.68 -18.92 10.84
N LEU A 267 -20.57 -17.82 11.59
CA LEU A 267 -20.18 -16.51 11.08
C LEU A 267 -18.91 -16.03 11.80
N GLN A 268 -17.88 -15.71 11.03
CA GLN A 268 -16.64 -15.11 11.54
C GLN A 268 -16.41 -13.76 10.88
N LEU A 269 -16.21 -12.73 11.70
CA LEU A 269 -15.96 -11.35 11.24
C LEU A 269 -14.56 -10.92 11.67
N MET A 270 -13.81 -10.33 10.75
CA MET A 270 -12.52 -9.71 11.06
C MET A 270 -12.33 -8.46 10.21
N ASN A 271 -12.41 -7.30 10.86
CA ASN A 271 -12.32 -5.99 10.22
C ASN A 271 -13.34 -5.82 9.07
N ARG A 272 -12.88 -5.98 7.82
CA ARG A 272 -13.68 -5.83 6.59
C ARG A 272 -14.00 -7.15 5.91
N PHE A 273 -13.68 -8.28 6.53
CA PHE A 273 -13.95 -9.60 5.97
C PHE A 273 -14.96 -10.36 6.82
N ALA A 274 -15.85 -11.06 6.14
CA ALA A 274 -16.82 -11.97 6.75
C ALA A 274 -16.68 -13.36 6.12
N LEU A 275 -16.68 -14.40 6.95
CA LEU A 275 -16.79 -15.79 6.52
C LEU A 275 -18.12 -16.32 7.02
N LEU A 276 -18.98 -16.68 6.07
CA LEU A 276 -20.21 -17.42 6.28
C LEU A 276 -19.92 -18.87 5.92
N TRP A 277 -20.00 -19.75 6.90
CA TRP A 277 -19.83 -21.19 6.70
C TRP A 277 -21.17 -21.91 6.82
N TYR A 278 -21.40 -22.81 5.89
CA TYR A 278 -22.60 -23.63 5.80
C TYR A 278 -22.21 -25.11 5.82
N GLN A 279 -22.74 -25.83 6.80
CA GLN A 279 -22.48 -27.25 7.02
C GLN A 279 -23.15 -28.10 5.92
N GLN A 280 -22.52 -29.21 5.54
CA GLN A 280 -23.13 -30.20 4.66
C GLN A 280 -24.49 -30.67 5.21
N GLN A 281 -25.50 -30.72 4.34
CA GLN A 281 -26.83 -31.25 4.64
C GLN A 281 -27.18 -32.33 3.61
N PRO A 282 -27.86 -33.42 4.01
CA PRO A 282 -28.26 -34.49 3.09
C PRO A 282 -29.22 -34.04 1.98
#